data_AF-A0A2S0NED7-F1
#
_entry.id   AF-A0A2S0NED7-F1
#
_cell.length_a   1.000
_cell.length_b   1.000
_cell.length_c   1.000
_cell.angle_alpha   90.00
_cell.angle_beta   90.00
_cell.angle_gamma   90.00
#
_symmetry.space_group_name_H-M   'P 1'
#
loop_
_entity.id
_entity.type
_entity.pdbx_description
1 polymer ?
#
loop_
_entity_poly.entity_id
_entity_poly.type
_entity_poly.pdbx_seq_one_letter_code
_entity_poly.pdbx_strand_id
1 'polypeptide(L)'
;MTFSLRNALISAVAASTLILALPVRAQAPHAIDVTVDEAACLAAPVPACTAELALKAASAEPEGWAATAAFEAFLQSDPDPAVRDRWMARYEAWAKVATVDGIKERIVPVRAEHLARKGDFAGAYRELGLDQPQPSALSEPSILILDEARAGRIADALPRIDRLVESDSRDELRLEMLEVALAREPAIADTVAGQIKDRYSRRMAQALQAGARGDMAIARSIDEWARGARANQTAPFDDPDTARRDSWDMVLRGAVAAGNLEGFRKALAARPTFNSAADAESASRILRILMREGRADWIRAFGPALKLPEDETVSVDEDIGPMRALPVDKLVAVAEAAEATGRVRGTIVDTAVEMLVARGAVAEAREVFARLGRIDELNRVTFDQERIGVVFETLWRAVVGRGPKDATDAMAARITSEGAKAYIARVAALEQRMREIAAGNKGEEPADDEWAIMLDMAVASGDSALMTRVAAAMKDPGLRSTAFVQVTKNMWERAAR
;
A
#
# COMPACT_ATOMS: atom_id res chain seq x y z
N MET A 1 10.30 -11.35 71.82
CA MET A 1 10.63 -11.89 70.48
C MET A 1 11.87 -11.16 69.97
N THR A 2 12.96 -11.89 69.75
CA THR A 2 14.30 -11.36 69.47
C THR A 2 14.51 -11.04 67.99
N PHE A 3 15.43 -10.10 67.71
CA PHE A 3 15.76 -9.55 66.38
C PHE A 3 16.00 -10.62 65.29
N SER A 4 16.51 -11.80 65.68
CA SER A 4 16.73 -12.94 64.78
C SER A 4 15.45 -13.54 64.19
N LEU A 5 14.34 -13.51 64.93
CA LEU A 5 13.04 -13.99 64.44
C LEU A 5 12.44 -13.04 63.41
N ARG A 6 12.72 -11.74 63.54
CA ARG A 6 12.25 -10.70 62.60
C ARG A 6 12.99 -10.78 61.27
N ASN A 7 14.30 -10.99 61.28
CA ASN A 7 15.08 -11.18 60.05
C ASN A 7 14.78 -12.52 59.36
N ALA A 8 14.55 -13.61 60.11
CA ALA A 8 14.12 -14.88 59.53
C ALA A 8 12.75 -14.78 58.85
N LEU A 9 11.80 -14.04 59.44
CA LEU A 9 10.49 -13.79 58.83
C LEU A 9 10.58 -12.89 57.59
N ILE A 10 11.44 -11.87 57.58
CA ILE A 10 11.61 -10.98 56.42
C ILE A 10 12.31 -11.71 55.26
N SER A 11 13.33 -12.53 55.54
CA SER A 11 13.99 -13.36 54.50
C SER A 11 13.07 -14.48 53.98
N ALA A 12 12.20 -15.04 54.83
CA ALA A 12 11.19 -16.01 54.40
C ALA A 12 10.10 -15.36 53.52
N VAL A 13 9.70 -14.12 53.81
CA VAL A 13 8.73 -13.36 52.98
C VAL A 13 9.37 -12.91 51.67
N ALA A 14 10.64 -12.50 51.65
CA ALA A 14 11.38 -12.16 50.44
C ALA A 14 11.65 -13.39 49.54
N ALA A 15 11.99 -14.55 50.13
CA ALA A 15 12.15 -15.79 49.39
C ALA A 15 10.79 -16.33 48.88
N SER A 16 9.72 -16.19 49.67
CA SER A 16 8.37 -16.59 49.26
C SER A 16 7.78 -15.66 48.19
N THR A 17 8.09 -14.36 48.21
CA THR A 17 7.67 -13.43 47.14
C THR A 17 8.45 -13.65 45.85
N LEU A 18 9.73 -14.05 45.91
CA LEU A 18 10.48 -14.47 44.71
C LEU A 18 10.01 -15.82 44.16
N ILE A 19 9.63 -16.78 45.02
CA ILE A 19 9.12 -18.09 44.61
C ILE A 19 7.65 -18.03 44.13
N LEU A 20 6.85 -17.09 44.66
CA LEU A 20 5.47 -16.84 44.21
C LEU A 20 5.37 -15.80 43.07
N ALA A 21 6.45 -15.11 42.72
CA ALA A 21 6.54 -14.33 41.48
C ALA A 21 7.03 -15.17 40.28
N LEU A 22 7.61 -16.35 40.55
CA LEU A 22 8.06 -17.28 39.52
C LEU A 22 6.94 -17.97 38.70
N PRO A 23 5.66 -18.06 39.12
CA PRO A 23 4.59 -18.53 38.23
C PRO A 23 3.90 -17.41 37.43
N VAL A 24 4.10 -16.12 37.73
CA VAL A 24 3.46 -15.04 36.94
C VAL A 24 4.22 -14.79 35.64
N ARG A 25 5.53 -15.04 35.59
CA ARG A 25 6.25 -15.11 34.30
C ARG A 25 5.91 -16.36 33.48
N ALA A 26 5.23 -17.35 34.06
CA ALA A 26 4.73 -18.52 33.35
C ALA A 26 3.27 -18.35 32.84
N GLN A 27 2.66 -17.18 33.02
CA GLN A 27 1.29 -16.87 32.58
C GLN A 27 1.20 -15.69 31.61
N ALA A 28 2.28 -15.38 30.91
CA ALA A 28 2.20 -14.73 29.61
C ALA A 28 2.96 -15.62 28.62
N PRO A 29 2.29 -16.58 27.94
CA PRO A 29 2.94 -17.42 26.93
C PRO A 29 3.47 -16.62 25.72
N HIS A 30 3.36 -15.29 25.78
CA HIS A 30 3.56 -14.30 24.74
C HIS A 30 4.41 -13.09 25.17
N ALA A 31 5.28 -13.23 26.18
CA ALA A 31 6.08 -12.09 26.62
C ALA A 31 7.16 -11.72 25.58
N ILE A 32 6.83 -10.78 24.68
CA ILE A 32 7.81 -10.07 23.86
C ILE A 32 8.65 -9.23 24.81
N ASP A 33 9.98 -9.37 24.75
CA ASP A 33 10.86 -8.52 25.55
C ASP A 33 10.81 -7.09 25.00
N VAL A 34 10.32 -6.17 25.82
CA VAL A 34 10.12 -4.76 25.49
C VAL A 34 10.72 -3.91 26.60
N THR A 35 11.66 -3.02 26.25
CA THR A 35 12.47 -2.25 27.19
C THR A 35 12.19 -0.74 27.16
N VAL A 36 11.00 -0.34 26.69
CA VAL A 36 10.65 1.07 26.51
C VAL A 36 10.24 1.76 27.81
N ASP A 37 10.87 2.89 28.11
CA ASP A 37 10.34 3.87 29.05
C ASP A 37 9.18 4.61 28.36
N GLU A 38 7.96 4.20 28.71
CA GLU A 38 6.74 4.73 28.10
C GLU A 38 6.61 6.24 28.34
N ALA A 39 6.84 6.72 29.56
CA ALA A 39 6.69 8.14 29.87
C ALA A 39 7.69 8.99 29.06
N ALA A 40 8.94 8.54 28.97
CA ALA A 40 9.95 9.21 28.16
C ALA A 40 9.62 9.16 26.66
N CYS A 41 9.17 8.02 26.15
CA CYS A 41 8.81 7.88 24.74
C CYS A 41 7.58 8.72 24.36
N LEU A 42 6.57 8.81 25.23
CA LEU A 42 5.41 9.69 25.00
C LEU A 42 5.77 11.18 25.02
N ALA A 43 6.82 11.55 25.75
CA ALA A 43 7.30 12.93 25.85
C ALA A 43 8.17 13.32 24.64
N ALA A 44 9.04 12.42 24.19
CA ALA A 44 9.99 12.65 23.10
C ALA A 44 10.09 11.41 22.19
N PRO A 45 9.07 11.17 21.35
CA PRO A 45 9.02 9.95 20.55
C PRO A 45 10.09 9.97 19.46
N VAL A 46 10.73 8.81 19.30
CA VAL A 46 11.60 8.45 18.17
C VAL A 46 11.12 7.12 17.59
N PRO A 47 11.39 6.81 16.30
CA PRO A 47 10.81 5.62 15.66
C PRO A 47 11.09 4.31 16.42
N ALA A 48 12.30 4.17 16.97
CA ALA A 48 12.66 2.99 17.74
C ALA A 48 11.78 2.81 18.98
N CYS A 49 11.50 3.88 19.75
CA CYS A 49 10.71 3.76 20.97
C CYS A 49 9.21 3.58 20.67
N THR A 50 8.69 4.20 19.60
CA THR A 50 7.28 4.00 19.18
C THR A 50 7.06 2.59 18.63
N ALA A 51 8.06 1.99 17.98
CA ALA A 51 8.03 0.58 17.59
C ALA A 51 7.96 -0.34 18.81
N GLU A 52 8.75 -0.06 19.86
CA GLU A 52 8.67 -0.80 21.13
C GLU A 52 7.31 -0.59 21.83
N LEU A 53 6.71 0.61 21.75
CA LEU A 53 5.36 0.83 22.28
C LEU A 53 4.30 0.00 21.54
N ALA A 54 4.44 -0.20 20.23
CA ALA A 54 3.58 -1.10 19.48
C ALA A 54 3.69 -2.55 19.98
N LEU A 55 4.92 -3.05 20.14
CA LEU A 55 5.16 -4.40 20.67
C LEU A 55 4.68 -4.53 22.13
N LYS A 56 4.81 -3.47 22.93
CA LYS A 56 4.27 -3.41 24.29
C LYS A 56 2.75 -3.57 24.27
N ALA A 57 2.05 -2.79 23.44
CA ALA A 57 0.61 -2.86 23.30
C ALA A 57 0.16 -4.24 22.80
N ALA A 58 0.84 -4.76 21.78
CA ALA A 58 0.58 -6.08 21.22
C ALA A 58 0.79 -7.21 22.22
N SER A 59 1.73 -7.10 23.17
CA SER A 59 1.94 -8.11 24.21
C SER A 59 0.74 -8.30 25.16
N ALA A 60 -0.17 -7.32 25.21
CA ALA A 60 -1.41 -7.40 25.97
C ALA A 60 -2.57 -8.04 25.16
N GLU A 61 -2.37 -8.28 23.86
CA GLU A 61 -3.33 -8.94 22.99
C GLU A 61 -3.18 -10.47 23.10
N PRO A 62 -4.23 -11.24 23.44
CA PRO A 62 -4.10 -12.66 23.79
C PRO A 62 -3.65 -13.59 22.66
N GLU A 63 -4.06 -13.33 21.42
CA GLU A 63 -3.84 -14.22 20.27
C GLU A 63 -2.47 -13.98 19.63
N GLY A 64 -1.90 -12.79 19.78
CA GLY A 64 -0.58 -12.43 19.27
C GLY A 64 -0.58 -11.98 17.80
N TRP A 65 -1.75 -11.75 17.20
CA TRP A 65 -1.89 -11.21 15.85
C TRP A 65 -1.41 -9.77 15.77
N ALA A 66 -1.65 -8.97 16.81
CA ALA A 66 -1.18 -7.59 16.85
C ALA A 66 0.36 -7.50 16.81
N ALA A 67 1.05 -8.47 17.41
CA ALA A 67 2.52 -8.54 17.41
C ALA A 67 3.04 -8.97 16.03
N THR A 68 2.40 -9.97 15.44
CA THR A 68 2.68 -10.46 14.09
C THR A 68 2.54 -9.32 13.07
N ALA A 69 1.42 -8.59 13.11
CA ALA A 69 1.18 -7.44 12.24
C ALA A 69 2.22 -6.31 12.44
N ALA A 70 2.62 -6.04 13.69
CA ALA A 70 3.65 -5.04 13.97
C ALA A 70 5.02 -5.44 13.39
N PHE A 71 5.46 -6.69 13.58
CA PHE A 71 6.72 -7.16 13.00
C PHE A 71 6.73 -7.11 11.47
N GLU A 72 5.67 -7.60 10.82
CA GLU A 72 5.52 -7.54 9.36
C GLU A 72 5.56 -6.10 8.86
N ALA A 73 4.85 -5.20 9.54
CA ALA A 73 4.84 -3.79 9.21
C ALA A 73 6.22 -3.12 9.35
N PHE A 74 7.00 -3.48 10.37
CA PHE A 74 8.35 -2.94 10.57
C PHE A 74 9.34 -3.50 9.55
N LEU A 75 9.28 -4.80 9.24
CA LEU A 75 10.08 -5.42 8.18
C LEU A 75 9.81 -4.78 6.81
N GLN A 76 8.56 -4.40 6.55
CA GLN A 76 8.17 -3.74 5.32
C GLN A 76 8.64 -2.28 5.23
N SER A 77 8.63 -1.55 6.34
CA SER A 77 8.72 -0.08 6.33
C SER A 77 9.99 0.54 6.94
N ASP A 78 10.75 -0.19 7.77
CA ASP A 78 11.97 0.35 8.40
C ASP A 78 13.03 0.70 7.33
N PRO A 79 13.63 1.89 7.30
CA PRO A 79 14.56 2.26 6.22
C PRO A 79 15.93 1.56 6.30
N ASP A 80 16.33 1.02 7.46
CA ASP A 80 17.66 0.43 7.66
C ASP A 80 17.63 -1.10 7.52
N PRO A 81 18.32 -1.69 6.51
CA PRO A 81 18.39 -3.13 6.33
C PRO A 81 18.96 -3.87 7.56
N ALA A 82 19.90 -3.29 8.29
CA ALA A 82 20.49 -3.91 9.47
C ALA A 82 19.51 -3.89 10.66
N VAL A 83 18.62 -2.91 10.74
CA VAL A 83 17.52 -2.91 11.73
C VAL A 83 16.47 -3.94 11.34
N ARG A 84 16.12 -4.06 10.05
CA ARG A 84 15.19 -5.12 9.58
C ARG A 84 15.68 -6.52 9.94
N ASP A 85 16.98 -6.80 9.85
CA ASP A 85 17.55 -8.07 10.30
C ASP A 85 17.31 -8.32 11.80
N ARG A 86 17.41 -7.27 12.64
CA ARG A 86 17.08 -7.36 14.06
C ARG A 86 15.58 -7.59 14.28
N TRP A 87 14.71 -6.92 13.52
CA TRP A 87 13.27 -7.17 13.56
C TRP A 87 12.93 -8.61 13.18
N MET A 88 13.55 -9.14 12.12
CA MET A 88 13.36 -10.51 11.69
C MET A 88 13.78 -11.50 12.78
N ALA A 89 14.97 -11.33 13.37
CA ALA A 89 15.44 -12.19 14.44
C ALA A 89 14.52 -12.16 15.68
N ARG A 90 13.97 -10.99 16.03
CA ARG A 90 12.97 -10.88 17.10
C ARG A 90 11.65 -11.53 16.74
N TYR A 91 11.19 -11.37 15.50
CA TYR A 91 9.97 -12.01 15.02
C TYR A 91 10.11 -13.55 15.04
N GLU A 92 11.27 -14.08 14.68
CA GLU A 92 11.58 -15.51 14.79
C GLU A 92 11.58 -16.00 16.24
N ALA A 93 12.16 -15.24 17.16
CA ALA A 93 12.14 -15.58 18.58
C ALA A 93 10.71 -15.59 19.13
N TRP A 94 9.89 -14.62 18.72
CA TRP A 94 8.48 -14.53 19.05
C TRP A 94 7.66 -15.71 18.49
N ALA A 95 7.77 -15.98 17.20
CA ALA A 95 6.99 -17.02 16.53
C ALA A 95 7.27 -18.41 17.13
N LYS A 96 8.48 -18.67 17.63
CA LYS A 96 8.83 -19.93 18.33
C LYS A 96 8.04 -20.15 19.62
N VAL A 97 7.66 -19.08 20.32
CA VAL A 97 6.91 -19.17 21.59
C VAL A 97 5.42 -18.88 21.41
N ALA A 98 4.98 -18.45 20.22
CA ALA A 98 3.58 -18.24 19.92
C ALA A 98 2.77 -19.54 20.06
N THR A 99 1.59 -19.43 20.67
CA THR A 99 0.69 -20.55 20.98
C THR A 99 -0.25 -20.89 19.82
N VAL A 100 -0.55 -19.92 18.96
CA VAL A 100 -1.38 -20.09 17.76
C VAL A 100 -0.54 -20.67 16.63
N ASP A 101 -0.89 -21.87 16.16
CA ASP A 101 -0.13 -22.56 15.10
C ASP A 101 -0.09 -21.76 13.78
N GLY A 102 -1.17 -21.03 13.45
CA GLY A 102 -1.18 -20.13 12.29
C GLY A 102 -0.10 -19.04 12.32
N ILE A 103 0.37 -18.61 13.50
CA ILE A 103 1.47 -17.63 13.62
C ILE A 103 2.82 -18.29 13.27
N LYS A 104 3.02 -19.56 13.63
CA LYS A 104 4.25 -20.32 13.33
C LYS A 104 4.39 -20.60 11.84
N GLU A 105 3.27 -20.74 11.13
CA GLU A 105 3.25 -20.93 9.68
C GLU A 105 3.43 -19.60 8.95
N ARG A 106 2.82 -18.52 9.45
CA ARG A 106 2.84 -17.19 8.81
C ARG A 106 4.23 -16.56 8.71
N ILE A 107 5.15 -16.88 9.60
CA ILE A 107 6.52 -16.34 9.53
C ILE A 107 7.32 -16.86 8.32
N VAL A 108 6.97 -18.04 7.77
CA VAL A 108 7.67 -18.65 6.63
C VAL A 108 7.66 -17.74 5.38
N PRO A 109 6.49 -17.29 4.86
CA PRO A 109 6.46 -16.37 3.73
C PRO A 109 7.14 -15.02 4.04
N VAL A 110 7.08 -14.53 5.29
CA VAL A 110 7.74 -13.28 5.69
C VAL A 110 9.26 -13.41 5.65
N ARG A 111 9.82 -14.54 6.11
CA ARG A 111 11.26 -14.83 6.01
C ARG A 111 11.71 -14.91 4.56
N ALA A 112 10.94 -15.59 3.72
CA ALA A 112 11.23 -15.70 2.31
C ALA A 112 11.25 -14.33 1.63
N GLU A 113 10.25 -13.48 1.90
CA GLU A 113 10.21 -12.11 1.40
C GLU A 113 11.41 -11.28 1.91
N HIS A 114 11.76 -11.39 3.19
CA HIS A 114 12.92 -10.69 3.76
C HIS A 114 14.24 -11.10 3.07
N LEU A 115 14.45 -12.40 2.83
CA LEU A 115 15.60 -12.92 2.09
C LEU A 115 15.61 -12.41 0.63
N ALA A 116 14.46 -12.42 -0.03
CA ALA A 116 14.29 -11.93 -1.39
C ALA A 116 14.63 -10.43 -1.52
N ARG A 117 14.18 -9.61 -0.57
CA ARG A 117 14.50 -8.18 -0.49
C ARG A 117 16.00 -7.93 -0.30
N LYS A 118 16.73 -8.86 0.33
CA LYS A 118 18.20 -8.83 0.44
C LYS A 118 18.92 -9.36 -0.80
N GLY A 119 18.17 -9.85 -1.79
CA GLY A 119 18.67 -10.47 -3.00
C GLY A 119 19.09 -11.94 -2.84
N ASP A 120 18.80 -12.57 -1.70
CA ASP A 120 18.99 -14.01 -1.51
C ASP A 120 17.72 -14.77 -1.92
N PHE A 121 17.42 -14.76 -3.22
CA PHE A 121 16.29 -15.52 -3.76
C PHE A 121 16.47 -17.02 -3.55
N ALA A 122 17.70 -17.54 -3.67
CA ALA A 122 17.97 -18.96 -3.41
C ALA A 122 17.57 -19.36 -1.98
N GLY A 123 17.92 -18.54 -0.98
CA GLY A 123 17.45 -18.70 0.40
C GLY A 123 15.94 -18.59 0.53
N ALA A 124 15.32 -17.59 -0.12
CA ALA A 124 13.86 -17.43 -0.12
C ALA A 124 13.13 -18.67 -0.66
N TYR A 125 13.62 -19.25 -1.75
CA TYR A 125 13.07 -20.49 -2.30
C TYR A 125 13.24 -21.69 -1.36
N ARG A 126 14.39 -21.83 -0.70
CA ARG A 126 14.59 -22.88 0.33
C ARG A 126 13.62 -22.75 1.48
N GLU A 127 13.41 -21.52 1.94
CA GLU A 127 12.51 -21.21 3.06
C GLU A 127 11.07 -21.63 2.76
N LEU A 128 10.63 -21.44 1.52
CA LEU A 128 9.31 -21.87 1.03
C LEU A 128 9.24 -23.36 0.66
N GLY A 129 10.34 -24.11 0.77
CA GLY A 129 10.42 -25.51 0.34
C GLY A 129 10.38 -25.70 -1.19
N LEU A 130 10.72 -24.66 -1.95
CA LEU A 130 10.64 -24.60 -3.41
C LEU A 130 11.91 -25.01 -4.16
N ASP A 131 12.98 -25.27 -3.42
CA ASP A 131 14.19 -25.86 -3.95
C ASP A 131 14.11 -27.39 -4.09
N GLN A 132 13.03 -28.00 -3.59
CA GLN A 132 12.84 -29.44 -3.61
C GLN A 132 12.45 -29.95 -5.01
N PRO A 133 12.77 -31.22 -5.35
CA PRO A 133 12.41 -31.80 -6.66
C PRO A 133 10.90 -31.86 -6.93
N GLN A 134 10.09 -31.90 -5.88
CA GLN A 134 8.62 -31.86 -5.91
C GLN A 134 8.14 -30.87 -4.85
N PRO A 135 8.10 -29.56 -5.16
CA PRO A 135 7.62 -28.58 -4.21
C PRO A 135 6.12 -28.79 -3.92
N SER A 136 5.67 -28.39 -2.74
CA SER A 136 4.25 -28.42 -2.38
C SER A 136 3.46 -27.52 -3.35
N ALA A 137 2.34 -27.99 -3.89
CA ALA A 137 1.55 -27.23 -4.86
C ALA A 137 1.06 -25.86 -4.35
N LEU A 138 1.00 -25.68 -3.03
CA LEU A 138 0.55 -24.46 -2.36
C LEU A 138 1.66 -23.40 -2.17
N SER A 139 2.88 -23.64 -2.65
CA SER A 139 4.07 -22.96 -2.12
C SER A 139 4.79 -21.98 -3.04
N GLU A 140 4.44 -21.83 -4.32
CA GLU A 140 5.14 -20.90 -5.22
C GLU A 140 4.43 -19.54 -5.34
N PRO A 141 4.85 -18.50 -4.59
CA PRO A 141 4.35 -17.16 -4.82
C PRO A 141 4.92 -16.66 -6.15
N SER A 142 4.07 -16.55 -7.17
CA SER A 142 4.35 -15.89 -8.45
C SER A 142 5.04 -14.53 -8.27
N ILE A 143 4.69 -13.84 -7.18
CA ILE A 143 5.31 -12.59 -6.71
C ILE A 143 6.84 -12.72 -6.57
N LEU A 144 7.36 -13.80 -5.96
CA LEU A 144 8.79 -13.97 -5.72
C LEU A 144 9.57 -14.15 -7.04
N ILE A 145 8.98 -14.89 -7.99
CA ILE A 145 9.55 -15.05 -9.34
C ILE A 145 9.60 -13.69 -10.06
N LEU A 146 8.51 -12.91 -9.98
CA LEU A 146 8.46 -11.57 -10.56
C LEU A 146 9.40 -10.59 -9.87
N ASP A 147 9.61 -10.70 -8.57
CA ASP A 147 10.55 -9.87 -7.82
C ASP A 147 12.01 -10.20 -8.17
N GLU A 148 12.34 -11.48 -8.39
CA GLU A 148 13.63 -11.90 -8.95
C GLU A 148 13.86 -11.31 -10.35
N ALA A 149 12.84 -11.38 -11.21
CA ALA A 149 12.87 -10.75 -12.53
C ALA A 149 13.02 -9.22 -12.44
N ARG A 150 12.25 -8.54 -11.59
CA ARG A 150 12.32 -7.09 -11.36
C ARG A 150 13.68 -6.68 -10.80
N ALA A 151 14.34 -7.54 -10.03
CA ALA A 151 15.71 -7.33 -9.56
C ALA A 151 16.79 -7.49 -10.65
N GLY A 152 16.41 -7.73 -11.91
CA GLY A 152 17.35 -7.88 -13.03
C GLY A 152 17.92 -9.29 -13.16
N ARG A 153 17.21 -10.30 -12.64
CA ARG A 153 17.59 -11.71 -12.70
C ARG A 153 16.57 -12.53 -13.49
N ILE A 154 16.15 -12.00 -14.64
CA ILE A 154 15.12 -12.64 -15.47
C ILE A 154 15.59 -14.02 -15.97
N ALA A 155 16.88 -14.18 -16.29
CA ALA A 155 17.44 -15.46 -16.70
C ALA A 155 17.35 -16.55 -15.62
N ASP A 156 17.43 -16.16 -14.34
CA ASP A 156 17.32 -17.07 -13.20
C ASP A 156 15.86 -17.36 -12.84
N ALA A 157 14.99 -16.34 -12.96
CA ALA A 157 13.56 -16.44 -12.69
C ALA A 157 12.80 -17.28 -13.74
N LEU A 158 13.18 -17.18 -15.01
CA LEU A 158 12.44 -17.77 -16.12
C LEU A 158 12.29 -19.31 -16.05
N PRO A 159 13.33 -20.09 -15.74
CA PRO A 159 13.21 -21.54 -15.53
C PRO A 159 12.31 -21.94 -14.35
N ARG A 160 12.02 -21.02 -13.41
CA ARG A 160 11.18 -21.32 -12.25
C ARG A 160 9.70 -21.36 -12.60
N ILE A 161 9.28 -20.62 -13.62
CA ILE A 161 7.89 -20.66 -14.11
C ILE A 161 7.49 -22.08 -14.52
N ASP A 162 8.41 -22.87 -15.04
CA ASP A 162 8.12 -24.27 -15.41
C ASP A 162 7.85 -25.20 -14.21
N ARG A 163 8.15 -24.75 -12.98
CA ARG A 163 7.94 -25.49 -11.74
C ARG A 163 6.56 -25.26 -11.11
N LEU A 164 5.91 -24.13 -11.45
CA LEU A 164 4.56 -23.81 -10.98
C LEU A 164 3.58 -24.93 -11.27
N VAL A 165 2.84 -25.39 -10.27
CA VAL A 165 1.90 -26.51 -10.42
C VAL A 165 0.74 -26.15 -11.35
N GLU A 166 0.25 -24.92 -11.27
CA GLU A 166 -0.81 -24.42 -12.12
C GLU A 166 -0.26 -24.13 -13.53
N SER A 167 -0.43 -25.09 -14.44
CA SER A 167 0.03 -24.98 -15.83
C SER A 167 -0.55 -23.78 -16.56
N ASP A 168 -1.78 -23.41 -16.22
CA ASP A 168 -2.54 -22.37 -16.90
C ASP A 168 -2.02 -20.97 -16.52
N SER A 169 -1.54 -20.80 -15.29
CA SER A 169 -0.94 -19.57 -14.76
C SER A 169 0.50 -19.32 -15.27
N ARG A 170 1.16 -20.32 -15.86
CA ARG A 170 2.58 -20.21 -16.29
C ARG A 170 2.77 -19.19 -17.41
N ASP A 171 1.90 -19.23 -18.42
CA ASP A 171 2.05 -18.35 -19.58
C ASP A 171 1.57 -16.93 -19.28
N GLU A 172 0.63 -16.76 -18.35
CA GLU A 172 0.29 -15.45 -17.76
C GLU A 172 1.49 -14.84 -17.04
N LEU A 173 2.19 -15.64 -16.23
CA LEU A 173 3.39 -15.15 -15.54
C LEU A 173 4.53 -14.81 -16.51
N ARG A 174 4.67 -15.56 -17.60
CA ARG A 174 5.62 -15.22 -18.68
C ARG A 174 5.25 -13.92 -19.38
N LEU A 175 3.97 -13.60 -19.53
CA LEU A 175 3.53 -12.31 -20.07
C LEU A 175 3.93 -11.16 -19.15
N GLU A 176 3.72 -11.30 -17.84
CA GLU A 176 4.17 -10.29 -16.87
C GLU A 176 5.70 -10.14 -16.87
N MET A 177 6.42 -11.25 -16.94
CA MET A 177 7.88 -11.21 -17.00
C MET A 177 8.41 -10.64 -18.33
N LEU A 178 7.67 -10.83 -19.44
CA LEU A 178 7.97 -10.17 -20.70
C LEU A 178 7.83 -8.65 -20.57
N GLU A 179 6.83 -8.15 -19.86
CA GLU A 179 6.68 -6.72 -19.57
C GLU A 179 7.87 -6.19 -18.75
N VAL A 180 8.29 -6.93 -17.72
CA VAL A 180 9.50 -6.60 -16.94
C VAL A 180 10.75 -6.60 -17.83
N ALA A 181 10.90 -7.59 -18.71
CA ALA A 181 12.01 -7.68 -19.66
C ALA A 181 12.02 -6.48 -20.63
N LEU A 182 10.87 -6.10 -21.18
CA LEU A 182 10.75 -4.92 -22.05
C LEU A 182 11.17 -3.63 -21.35
N ALA A 183 10.89 -3.51 -20.04
CA ALA A 183 11.24 -2.33 -19.26
C ALA A 183 12.71 -2.29 -18.81
N ARG A 184 13.32 -3.46 -18.52
CA ARG A 184 14.62 -3.53 -17.82
C ARG A 184 15.72 -4.23 -18.59
N GLU A 185 15.40 -5.25 -19.37
CA GLU A 185 16.35 -6.05 -20.15
C GLU A 185 15.82 -6.36 -21.56
N PRO A 186 15.69 -5.36 -22.45
CA PRO A 186 15.04 -5.55 -23.76
C PRO A 186 15.71 -6.62 -24.63
N ALA A 187 17.01 -6.88 -24.41
CA ALA A 187 17.79 -7.87 -25.16
C ALA A 187 17.27 -9.31 -24.99
N ILE A 188 16.61 -9.64 -23.88
CA ILE A 188 16.08 -10.97 -23.60
C ILE A 188 14.56 -11.07 -23.78
N ALA A 189 13.88 -9.97 -24.11
CA ALA A 189 12.42 -9.95 -24.25
C ALA A 189 11.92 -10.94 -25.32
N ASP A 190 12.61 -11.04 -26.46
CA ASP A 190 12.26 -12.04 -27.48
C ASP A 190 12.46 -13.48 -27.00
N THR A 191 13.45 -13.73 -26.13
CA THR A 191 13.65 -15.03 -25.50
C THR A 191 12.51 -15.38 -24.55
N VAL A 192 12.07 -14.44 -23.71
CA VAL A 192 10.92 -14.64 -22.80
C VAL A 192 9.64 -14.90 -23.60
N ALA A 193 9.37 -14.09 -24.63
CA ALA A 193 8.22 -14.26 -25.50
C ALA A 193 8.22 -15.63 -26.21
N GLY A 194 9.40 -16.12 -26.62
CA GLY A 194 9.57 -17.42 -27.27
C GLY A 194 9.24 -18.63 -26.38
N GLN A 195 9.15 -18.46 -25.05
CA GLN A 195 8.82 -19.55 -24.12
C GLN A 195 7.32 -19.69 -23.82
N ILE A 196 6.49 -18.75 -24.29
CA ILE A 196 5.04 -18.82 -24.13
C ILE A 196 4.50 -19.86 -25.11
N LYS A 197 3.73 -20.83 -24.63
CA LYS A 197 3.31 -22.00 -25.43
C LYS A 197 1.86 -21.89 -25.89
N ASP A 198 0.99 -21.45 -25.00
CA ASP A 198 -0.42 -21.22 -25.28
C ASP A 198 -0.58 -20.25 -26.45
N ARG A 199 -1.57 -20.55 -27.30
CA ARG A 199 -1.80 -19.79 -28.52
C ARG A 199 -2.32 -18.39 -28.22
N TYR A 200 -3.20 -18.24 -27.23
CA TYR A 200 -3.76 -16.93 -26.86
C TYR A 200 -2.70 -16.06 -26.20
N SER A 201 -1.99 -16.60 -25.23
CA SER A 201 -0.90 -15.93 -24.53
C SER A 201 0.22 -15.50 -25.47
N ARG A 202 0.60 -16.34 -26.46
CA ARG A 202 1.57 -15.92 -27.50
C ARG A 202 1.08 -14.73 -28.31
N ARG A 203 -0.22 -14.64 -28.60
CA ARG A 203 -0.79 -13.50 -29.31
C ARG A 203 -0.79 -12.25 -28.44
N MET A 204 -1.07 -12.38 -27.14
CA MET A 204 -0.93 -11.28 -26.18
C MET A 204 0.53 -10.81 -26.05
N ALA A 205 1.49 -11.74 -26.07
CA ALA A 205 2.92 -11.41 -26.06
C ALA A 205 3.33 -10.63 -27.31
N GLN A 206 2.85 -11.04 -28.49
CA GLN A 206 3.08 -10.30 -29.73
C GLN A 206 2.44 -8.91 -29.69
N ALA A 207 1.29 -8.75 -29.04
CA ALA A 207 0.62 -7.46 -28.88
C ALA A 207 1.44 -6.55 -27.96
N LEU A 208 1.93 -7.08 -26.84
CA LEU A 208 2.84 -6.38 -25.93
C LEU A 208 4.12 -5.93 -26.66
N GLN A 209 4.75 -6.81 -27.43
CA GLN A 209 5.94 -6.46 -28.23
C GLN A 209 5.64 -5.47 -29.35
N ALA A 210 4.47 -5.55 -29.99
CA ALA A 210 4.02 -4.58 -30.98
C ALA A 210 3.85 -3.20 -30.35
N GLY A 211 3.30 -3.12 -29.14
CA GLY A 211 3.25 -1.92 -28.33
C GLY A 211 4.63 -1.32 -28.07
N ALA A 212 5.56 -2.14 -27.58
CA ALA A 212 6.93 -1.72 -27.30
C ALA A 212 7.62 -1.11 -28.53
N ARG A 213 7.40 -1.72 -29.71
CA ARG A 213 7.97 -1.28 -31.00
C ARG A 213 7.18 -0.18 -31.70
N GLY A 214 5.93 0.09 -31.28
CA GLY A 214 5.01 0.99 -31.97
C GLY A 214 4.46 0.42 -33.30
N ASP A 215 4.41 -0.90 -33.47
CA ASP A 215 3.97 -1.59 -34.68
C ASP A 215 2.45 -1.80 -34.69
N MET A 216 1.73 -0.86 -35.29
CA MET A 216 0.26 -0.92 -35.37
C MET A 216 -0.26 -1.96 -36.38
N ALA A 217 0.57 -2.42 -37.31
CA ALA A 217 0.15 -3.45 -38.26
C ALA A 217 0.01 -4.80 -37.56
N ILE A 218 0.99 -5.15 -36.73
CA ILE A 218 0.93 -6.35 -35.89
C ILE A 218 -0.18 -6.23 -34.85
N ALA A 219 -0.31 -5.08 -34.18
CA ALA A 219 -1.36 -4.84 -33.20
C ALA A 219 -2.77 -5.10 -33.79
N ARG A 220 -3.06 -4.52 -34.97
CA ARG A 220 -4.35 -4.73 -35.66
C ARG A 220 -4.56 -6.18 -36.07
N SER A 221 -3.53 -6.84 -36.59
CA SER A 221 -3.61 -8.26 -36.97
C SER A 221 -3.96 -9.16 -35.77
N ILE A 222 -3.43 -8.84 -34.58
CA ILE A 222 -3.73 -9.58 -33.36
C ILE A 222 -5.13 -9.28 -32.86
N ASP A 223 -5.57 -8.03 -32.90
CA ASP A 223 -6.94 -7.65 -32.56
C ASP A 223 -7.97 -8.37 -33.46
N GLU A 224 -7.73 -8.42 -34.78
CA GLU A 224 -8.54 -9.21 -35.72
C GLU A 224 -8.54 -10.69 -35.38
N TRP A 225 -7.38 -11.24 -35.04
CA TRP A 225 -7.28 -12.63 -34.60
C TRP A 225 -8.06 -12.87 -33.30
N ALA A 226 -7.95 -12.00 -32.30
CA ALA A 226 -8.66 -12.11 -31.03
C ALA A 226 -10.18 -12.06 -31.24
N ARG A 227 -10.64 -11.17 -32.13
CA ARG A 227 -12.04 -11.14 -32.60
C ARG A 227 -12.48 -12.45 -33.25
N GLY A 228 -11.63 -13.07 -34.08
CA GLY A 228 -11.93 -14.30 -34.80
C GLY A 228 -11.83 -15.60 -33.97
N ALA A 229 -10.86 -15.69 -33.06
CA ALA A 229 -10.69 -16.83 -32.13
C ALA A 229 -11.94 -17.03 -31.27
N ARG A 230 -12.60 -15.92 -30.97
CA ARG A 230 -13.81 -15.84 -30.16
C ARG A 230 -15.10 -16.29 -30.85
N ALA A 231 -15.22 -16.13 -32.17
CA ALA A 231 -16.38 -16.62 -32.91
C ALA A 231 -16.55 -18.15 -32.82
N ASN A 232 -15.53 -18.86 -32.33
CA ASN A 232 -15.42 -20.31 -32.30
C ASN A 232 -15.32 -20.92 -30.89
N GLN A 233 -15.56 -20.17 -29.80
CA GLN A 233 -15.41 -20.65 -28.41
C GLN A 233 -16.75 -20.72 -27.62
N THR A 234 -16.90 -21.75 -26.78
CA THR A 234 -18.12 -22.12 -26.02
C THR A 234 -17.94 -22.13 -24.47
N ALA A 235 -16.94 -21.47 -23.88
CA ALA A 235 -16.75 -21.39 -22.41
C ALA A 235 -16.05 -20.07 -21.96
N PRO A 236 -16.09 -19.72 -20.66
CA PRO A 236 -16.77 -18.56 -20.10
C PRO A 236 -15.89 -17.30 -20.13
N PHE A 237 -16.10 -16.44 -21.12
CA PHE A 237 -15.84 -15.02 -20.93
C PHE A 237 -17.17 -14.40 -20.50
N ASP A 238 -17.23 -13.81 -19.30
CA ASP A 238 -18.48 -13.28 -18.74
C ASP A 238 -19.07 -12.15 -19.58
N ASP A 239 -18.32 -11.53 -20.50
CA ASP A 239 -18.89 -10.58 -21.46
C ASP A 239 -18.10 -10.44 -22.79
N PRO A 240 -18.78 -10.41 -23.95
CA PRO A 240 -18.81 -9.24 -24.83
C PRO A 240 -17.51 -8.49 -25.03
N ASP A 241 -17.29 -7.58 -24.12
CA ASP A 241 -16.40 -6.48 -24.39
C ASP A 241 -15.00 -6.70 -23.80
N THR A 242 -14.87 -7.54 -22.77
CA THR A 242 -13.61 -7.83 -22.07
C THR A 242 -12.54 -8.41 -23.00
N ALA A 243 -12.84 -9.49 -23.74
CA ALA A 243 -11.84 -10.16 -24.60
C ALA A 243 -11.43 -9.37 -25.87
N ARG A 244 -12.23 -8.39 -26.32
CA ARG A 244 -11.84 -7.51 -27.44
C ARG A 244 -10.72 -6.54 -27.05
N ARG A 245 -10.54 -6.32 -25.75
CA ARG A 245 -9.77 -5.19 -25.22
C ARG A 245 -8.40 -5.61 -24.70
N ASP A 246 -8.27 -6.86 -24.24
CA ASP A 246 -7.00 -7.43 -23.78
C ASP A 246 -5.86 -7.20 -24.78
N SER A 247 -6.08 -7.42 -26.08
CA SER A 247 -5.02 -7.25 -27.08
C SER A 247 -4.52 -5.81 -27.19
N TRP A 248 -5.41 -4.82 -27.18
CA TRP A 248 -5.03 -3.41 -27.21
C TRP A 248 -4.45 -2.93 -25.89
N ASP A 249 -4.93 -3.48 -24.78
CA ASP A 249 -4.42 -3.17 -23.46
C ASP A 249 -2.98 -3.70 -23.30
N MET A 250 -2.68 -4.87 -23.88
CA MET A 250 -1.31 -5.39 -24.01
C MET A 250 -0.46 -4.46 -24.88
N VAL A 251 -0.96 -3.96 -26.02
CA VAL A 251 -0.22 -2.97 -26.83
C VAL A 251 0.09 -1.71 -26.01
N LEU A 252 -0.87 -1.20 -25.25
CA LEU A 252 -0.68 -0.01 -24.41
C LEU A 252 0.35 -0.27 -23.29
N ARG A 253 0.23 -1.40 -22.58
CA ARG A 253 1.21 -1.81 -21.55
C ARG A 253 2.61 -1.97 -22.12
N GLY A 254 2.73 -2.56 -23.30
CA GLY A 254 4.03 -2.77 -23.96
C GLY A 254 4.70 -1.46 -24.35
N ALA A 255 3.91 -0.49 -24.83
CA ALA A 255 4.40 0.86 -25.10
C ALA A 255 4.85 1.56 -23.81
N VAL A 256 4.10 1.43 -22.71
CA VAL A 256 4.47 1.97 -21.39
C VAL A 256 5.77 1.35 -20.88
N ALA A 257 5.87 0.01 -20.88
CA ALA A 257 7.03 -0.73 -20.42
C ALA A 257 8.31 -0.33 -21.17
N ALA A 258 8.24 -0.20 -22.51
CA ALA A 258 9.36 0.24 -23.33
C ALA A 258 9.62 1.76 -23.31
N GLY A 259 8.78 2.55 -22.63
CA GLY A 259 8.88 4.01 -22.62
C GLY A 259 8.58 4.67 -23.97
N ASN A 260 7.81 4.02 -24.85
CA ASN A 260 7.52 4.47 -26.20
C ASN A 260 6.20 5.30 -26.28
N LEU A 261 6.28 6.60 -25.96
CA LEU A 261 5.11 7.48 -25.94
C LEU A 261 4.45 7.66 -27.33
N GLU A 262 5.22 7.62 -28.40
CA GLU A 262 4.69 7.70 -29.76
C GLU A 262 3.88 6.44 -30.12
N GLY A 263 4.43 5.26 -29.81
CA GLY A 263 3.73 3.98 -29.93
C GLY A 263 2.43 3.96 -29.11
N PHE A 264 2.48 4.48 -27.89
CA PHE A 264 1.30 4.63 -27.03
C PHE A 264 0.22 5.52 -27.65
N ARG A 265 0.58 6.70 -28.18
CA ARG A 265 -0.36 7.59 -28.88
C ARG A 265 -0.98 6.94 -30.11
N LYS A 266 -0.18 6.23 -30.91
CA LYS A 266 -0.67 5.49 -32.08
C LYS A 266 -1.64 4.38 -31.67
N ALA A 267 -1.34 3.65 -30.60
CA ALA A 267 -2.20 2.61 -30.06
C ALA A 267 -3.52 3.20 -29.54
N LEU A 268 -3.49 4.31 -28.79
CA LEU A 268 -4.72 4.98 -28.33
C LEU A 268 -5.61 5.45 -29.47
N ALA A 269 -5.02 5.96 -30.56
CA ALA A 269 -5.77 6.38 -31.73
C ALA A 269 -6.38 5.21 -32.51
N ALA A 270 -5.79 4.01 -32.42
CA ALA A 270 -6.24 2.82 -33.13
C ALA A 270 -7.19 1.93 -32.30
N ARG A 271 -7.08 1.99 -30.97
CA ARG A 271 -7.92 1.26 -30.02
C ARG A 271 -9.38 1.73 -30.10
N PRO A 272 -10.37 0.83 -29.96
CA PRO A 272 -11.74 1.23 -29.64
C PRO A 272 -11.82 2.17 -28.42
N THR A 273 -12.82 3.05 -28.40
CA THR A 273 -12.99 4.02 -27.29
C THR A 273 -13.22 3.33 -25.96
N PHE A 274 -12.65 3.86 -24.87
CA PHE A 274 -12.95 3.41 -23.51
C PHE A 274 -14.36 3.84 -23.11
N ASN A 275 -15.36 2.97 -23.19
CA ASN A 275 -16.77 3.32 -23.05
C ASN A 275 -17.68 2.26 -22.38
N SER A 276 -17.12 1.31 -21.61
CA SER A 276 -17.93 0.44 -20.75
C SER A 276 -17.22 0.03 -19.45
N ALA A 277 -17.88 -0.74 -18.57
CA ALA A 277 -17.33 -1.20 -17.29
C ALA A 277 -15.96 -1.90 -17.41
N ALA A 278 -15.82 -2.81 -18.37
CA ALA A 278 -14.54 -3.50 -18.60
C ALA A 278 -13.43 -2.53 -19.06
N ASP A 279 -13.77 -1.42 -19.72
CA ASP A 279 -12.81 -0.36 -20.05
C ASP A 279 -12.39 0.44 -18.83
N ALA A 280 -13.26 0.57 -17.82
CA ALA A 280 -12.94 1.29 -16.59
C ALA A 280 -11.83 0.56 -15.80
N GLU A 281 -11.90 -0.77 -15.69
CA GLU A 281 -10.85 -1.58 -15.06
C GLU A 281 -9.54 -1.56 -15.87
N SER A 282 -9.63 -1.67 -17.18
CA SER A 282 -8.47 -1.53 -18.08
C SER A 282 -7.78 -0.16 -17.93
N ALA A 283 -8.57 0.92 -17.96
CA ALA A 283 -8.09 2.28 -17.75
C ALA A 283 -7.48 2.47 -16.36
N SER A 284 -8.07 1.84 -15.34
CA SER A 284 -7.57 1.85 -13.96
C SER A 284 -6.15 1.30 -13.89
N ARG A 285 -5.90 0.13 -14.49
CA ARG A 285 -4.57 -0.50 -14.50
C ARG A 285 -3.51 0.37 -15.17
N ILE A 286 -3.83 0.96 -16.33
CA ILE A 286 -2.91 1.86 -17.03
C ILE A 286 -2.64 3.12 -16.21
N LEU A 287 -3.69 3.76 -15.68
CA LEU A 287 -3.56 4.97 -14.86
C LEU A 287 -2.72 4.74 -13.61
N ARG A 288 -2.91 3.62 -12.90
CA ARG A 288 -2.08 3.25 -11.72
C ARG A 288 -0.60 3.24 -12.07
N ILE A 289 -0.22 2.59 -13.18
CA ILE A 289 1.19 2.55 -13.63
C ILE A 289 1.70 3.97 -13.96
N LEU A 290 0.93 4.75 -14.73
CA LEU A 290 1.33 6.09 -15.13
C LEU A 290 1.48 7.04 -13.93
N MET A 291 0.57 6.95 -12.96
CA MET A 291 0.59 7.76 -11.74
C MET A 291 1.75 7.35 -10.83
N ARG A 292 1.92 6.05 -10.58
CA ARG A 292 3.02 5.47 -9.78
C ARG A 292 4.39 5.93 -10.29
N GLU A 293 4.55 6.05 -11.60
CA GLU A 293 5.81 6.46 -12.24
C GLU A 293 5.92 7.98 -12.49
N GLY A 294 4.87 8.75 -12.18
CA GLY A 294 4.84 10.20 -12.36
C GLY A 294 4.83 10.65 -13.84
N ARG A 295 4.20 9.88 -14.74
CA ARG A 295 4.19 10.11 -16.19
C ARG A 295 3.07 11.06 -16.63
N ALA A 296 3.16 12.33 -16.22
CA ALA A 296 2.15 13.36 -16.50
C ALA A 296 1.83 13.54 -18.01
N ASP A 297 2.86 13.54 -18.85
CA ASP A 297 2.79 13.62 -20.31
C ASP A 297 2.09 12.42 -20.97
N TRP A 298 2.14 11.25 -20.33
CA TRP A 298 1.39 10.07 -20.75
C TRP A 298 -0.08 10.16 -20.32
N ILE A 299 -0.35 10.64 -19.10
CA ILE A 299 -1.73 10.90 -18.62
C ILE A 299 -2.43 11.91 -19.53
N ARG A 300 -1.74 12.99 -19.95
CA ARG A 300 -2.30 13.97 -20.91
C ARG A 300 -2.62 13.35 -22.27
N ALA A 301 -1.82 12.38 -22.72
CA ALA A 301 -2.10 11.65 -23.96
C ALA A 301 -3.26 10.66 -23.78
N PHE A 302 -3.39 10.04 -22.61
CA PHE A 302 -4.41 9.04 -22.32
C PHE A 302 -5.80 9.62 -22.08
N GLY A 303 -5.86 10.75 -21.37
CA GLY A 303 -7.11 11.36 -20.93
C GLY A 303 -8.19 11.51 -22.01
N PRO A 304 -7.88 12.05 -23.21
CA PRO A 304 -8.87 12.20 -24.28
C PRO A 304 -9.48 10.89 -24.80
N ALA A 305 -8.83 9.74 -24.55
CA ALA A 305 -9.35 8.42 -24.90
C ALA A 305 -10.38 7.89 -23.90
N LEU A 306 -10.44 8.44 -22.68
CA LEU A 306 -11.34 8.03 -21.59
C LEU A 306 -12.75 8.60 -21.81
N LYS A 307 -13.65 7.80 -22.37
CA LYS A 307 -15.04 8.16 -22.66
C LYS A 307 -16.03 7.28 -21.88
N LEU A 308 -15.73 7.06 -20.60
CA LEU A 308 -16.48 6.15 -19.75
C LEU A 308 -17.94 6.62 -19.52
N PRO A 309 -18.91 5.70 -19.40
CA PRO A 309 -20.31 5.98 -19.07
C PRO A 309 -20.52 6.73 -17.75
N GLU A 310 -21.76 7.13 -17.46
CA GLU A 310 -22.10 7.94 -16.28
C GLU A 310 -22.00 7.27 -14.93
N ASP A 311 -22.24 5.97 -14.92
CA ASP A 311 -22.20 5.07 -13.79
C ASP A 311 -20.81 4.45 -13.58
N GLU A 312 -19.87 4.64 -14.51
CA GLU A 312 -18.56 4.01 -14.47
C GLU A 312 -17.46 4.94 -13.93
N THR A 313 -16.58 4.40 -13.09
CA THR A 313 -15.42 5.10 -12.53
C THR A 313 -14.17 4.24 -12.59
N VAL A 314 -13.01 4.87 -12.57
CA VAL A 314 -11.73 4.17 -12.39
C VAL A 314 -11.42 4.05 -10.90
N SER A 315 -10.62 3.05 -10.55
CA SER A 315 -10.01 2.87 -9.24
C SER A 315 -8.50 3.04 -9.37
N VAL A 316 -7.91 4.04 -8.72
CA VAL A 316 -6.46 4.30 -8.77
C VAL A 316 -5.76 4.07 -7.43
N ASP A 317 -6.46 3.58 -6.42
CA ASP A 317 -5.96 3.51 -5.03
C ASP A 317 -5.10 2.27 -4.75
N GLU A 318 -5.12 1.29 -5.67
CA GLU A 318 -4.33 0.06 -5.56
C GLU A 318 -2.90 0.27 -6.11
N ASP A 319 -1.89 -0.23 -5.39
CA ASP A 319 -0.46 -0.25 -5.81
C ASP A 319 0.18 1.15 -6.06
N ILE A 320 -0.39 2.22 -5.52
CA ILE A 320 0.19 3.58 -5.59
C ILE A 320 1.17 3.90 -4.47
N GLY A 321 1.46 2.97 -3.56
CA GLY A 321 2.43 3.14 -2.47
C GLY A 321 3.78 3.74 -2.94
N PRO A 322 4.38 3.28 -4.06
CA PRO A 322 5.62 3.85 -4.59
C PRO A 322 5.51 5.30 -5.05
N MET A 323 4.30 5.80 -5.36
CA MET A 323 4.05 7.21 -5.73
C MET A 323 4.48 8.17 -4.60
N ARG A 324 4.45 7.71 -3.34
CA ARG A 324 4.98 8.46 -2.19
C ARG A 324 6.46 8.78 -2.29
N ALA A 325 7.23 8.08 -3.12
CA ALA A 325 8.65 8.37 -3.32
C ALA A 325 8.90 9.38 -4.46
N LEU A 326 7.86 9.80 -5.20
CA LEU A 326 8.02 10.74 -6.29
C LEU A 326 8.41 12.14 -5.79
N PRO A 327 9.23 12.87 -6.56
CA PRO A 327 9.46 14.30 -6.37
C PRO A 327 8.16 15.11 -6.39
N VAL A 328 8.13 16.21 -5.61
CA VAL A 328 6.95 17.09 -5.45
C VAL A 328 6.48 17.63 -6.80
N ASP A 329 7.41 18.07 -7.65
CA ASP A 329 7.13 18.59 -8.99
C ASP A 329 6.46 17.55 -9.90
N LYS A 330 6.84 16.27 -9.79
CA LYS A 330 6.17 15.18 -10.52
C LYS A 330 4.74 14.96 -10.03
N LEU A 331 4.51 15.00 -8.72
CA LEU A 331 3.17 14.85 -8.15
C LEU A 331 2.24 16.00 -8.57
N VAL A 332 2.75 17.24 -8.56
CA VAL A 332 2.03 18.40 -9.11
C VAL A 332 1.73 18.21 -10.58
N ALA A 333 2.70 17.78 -11.39
CA ALA A 333 2.50 17.57 -12.82
C ALA A 333 1.47 16.47 -13.13
N VAL A 334 1.40 15.40 -12.32
CA VAL A 334 0.36 14.36 -12.41
C VAL A 334 -1.01 14.94 -12.11
N ALA A 335 -1.14 15.73 -11.04
CA ALA A 335 -2.40 16.39 -10.71
C ALA A 335 -2.86 17.33 -11.82
N GLU A 336 -1.96 18.11 -12.41
CA GLU A 336 -2.28 18.99 -13.54
C GLU A 336 -2.65 18.22 -14.81
N ALA A 337 -2.05 17.05 -15.04
CA ALA A 337 -2.40 16.19 -16.16
C ALA A 337 -3.83 15.63 -16.06
N ALA A 338 -4.41 15.59 -14.85
CA ALA A 338 -5.77 15.13 -14.62
C ALA A 338 -6.84 15.95 -15.36
N GLU A 339 -6.56 17.22 -15.70
CA GLU A 339 -7.48 18.03 -16.52
C GLU A 339 -7.83 17.36 -17.86
N ALA A 340 -6.92 16.56 -18.42
CA ALA A 340 -7.14 15.86 -19.67
C ALA A 340 -8.08 14.65 -19.54
N THR A 341 -8.35 14.16 -18.33
CA THR A 341 -9.04 12.87 -18.10
C THR A 341 -10.54 13.00 -17.86
N GLY A 342 -11.09 14.22 -17.94
CA GLY A 342 -12.52 14.47 -17.85
C GLY A 342 -13.08 14.05 -16.49
N ARG A 343 -13.89 12.99 -16.44
CA ARG A 343 -14.60 12.58 -15.21
C ARG A 343 -13.72 11.90 -14.18
N VAL A 344 -12.65 11.28 -14.66
CA VAL A 344 -11.63 10.63 -13.83
C VAL A 344 -10.73 11.65 -13.12
N ARG A 345 -10.81 12.93 -13.54
CA ARG A 345 -10.00 14.03 -13.03
C ARG A 345 -9.97 14.11 -11.52
N GLY A 346 -11.13 14.03 -10.87
CA GLY A 346 -11.24 14.12 -9.40
C GLY A 346 -10.38 13.09 -8.70
N THR A 347 -10.52 11.82 -9.08
CA THR A 347 -9.76 10.70 -8.51
C THR A 347 -8.24 10.89 -8.65
N ILE A 348 -7.74 11.30 -9.83
CA ILE A 348 -6.30 11.52 -10.04
C ILE A 348 -5.78 12.70 -9.19
N VAL A 349 -6.55 13.80 -9.12
CA VAL A 349 -6.18 14.97 -8.31
C VAL A 349 -6.15 14.59 -6.83
N ASP A 350 -7.18 13.91 -6.35
CA ASP A 350 -7.33 13.52 -4.95
C ASP A 350 -6.15 12.63 -4.52
N THR A 351 -5.81 11.60 -5.30
CA THR A 351 -4.65 10.74 -5.04
C THR A 351 -3.33 11.52 -5.07
N ALA A 352 -3.12 12.40 -6.06
CA ALA A 352 -1.88 13.18 -6.15
C ALA A 352 -1.72 14.16 -4.98
N VAL A 353 -2.81 14.78 -4.52
CA VAL A 353 -2.84 15.65 -3.34
C VAL A 353 -2.56 14.84 -2.07
N GLU A 354 -3.13 13.64 -1.92
CA GLU A 354 -2.80 12.74 -0.82
C GLU A 354 -1.30 12.43 -0.79
N MET A 355 -0.70 12.11 -1.94
CA MET A 355 0.74 11.83 -2.02
C MET A 355 1.60 13.07 -1.72
N LEU A 356 1.19 14.27 -2.15
CA LEU A 356 1.88 15.53 -1.82
C LEU A 356 1.88 15.78 -0.30
N VAL A 357 0.76 15.55 0.36
CA VAL A 357 0.63 15.72 1.80
C VAL A 357 1.41 14.65 2.53
N ALA A 358 1.32 13.41 2.07
CA ALA A 358 2.15 12.33 2.56
C ALA A 358 3.61 12.77 2.54
N ARG A 359 4.08 13.41 1.45
CA ARG A 359 5.41 14.02 1.26
C ARG A 359 5.71 15.29 2.07
N GLY A 360 4.73 15.88 2.74
CA GLY A 360 4.90 17.11 3.53
C GLY A 360 4.84 18.39 2.68
N ALA A 361 4.57 18.27 1.37
CA ALA A 361 4.39 19.38 0.43
C ALA A 361 2.96 19.94 0.54
N VAL A 362 2.63 20.43 1.72
CA VAL A 362 1.26 20.83 2.08
C VAL A 362 0.86 22.09 1.33
N ALA A 363 1.77 23.04 1.15
CA ALA A 363 1.49 24.28 0.42
C ALA A 363 1.09 23.99 -1.03
N GLU A 364 1.85 23.13 -1.69
CA GLU A 364 1.64 22.67 -3.06
C GLU A 364 0.34 21.87 -3.17
N ALA A 365 0.08 20.98 -2.20
CA ALA A 365 -1.18 20.25 -2.11
C ALA A 365 -2.39 21.21 -2.04
N ARG A 366 -2.31 22.29 -1.24
CA ARG A 366 -3.40 23.29 -1.18
C ARG A 366 -3.58 24.01 -2.50
N GLU A 367 -2.47 24.46 -3.08
CA GLU A 367 -2.50 25.21 -4.33
C GLU A 367 -3.11 24.37 -5.44
N VAL A 368 -2.67 23.11 -5.59
CA VAL A 368 -3.25 22.16 -6.54
C VAL A 368 -4.74 21.95 -6.28
N PHE A 369 -5.13 21.66 -5.05
CA PHE A 369 -6.53 21.38 -4.69
C PHE A 369 -7.45 22.58 -4.98
N ALA A 370 -7.02 23.80 -4.64
CA ALA A 370 -7.79 25.01 -4.86
C ALA A 370 -7.80 25.47 -6.32
N ARG A 371 -6.64 25.43 -6.99
CA ARG A 371 -6.48 25.87 -8.38
C ARG A 371 -7.21 24.96 -9.35
N LEU A 372 -7.21 23.65 -9.09
CA LEU A 372 -7.95 22.66 -9.87
C LEU A 372 -9.41 22.54 -9.40
N GLY A 373 -10.03 23.59 -8.86
CA GLY A 373 -11.49 23.68 -8.69
C GLY A 373 -12.15 22.61 -7.82
N ARG A 374 -11.40 21.82 -7.03
CA ARG A 374 -11.97 20.74 -6.20
C ARG A 374 -12.93 21.29 -5.14
N ILE A 375 -12.68 22.50 -4.64
CA ILE A 375 -13.58 23.23 -3.74
C ILE A 375 -14.96 23.45 -4.39
N ASP A 376 -14.99 23.79 -5.68
CA ASP A 376 -16.24 24.05 -6.39
C ASP A 376 -17.00 22.73 -6.63
N GLU A 377 -16.31 21.62 -6.83
CA GLU A 377 -16.91 20.30 -6.92
C GLU A 377 -17.49 19.84 -5.58
N LEU A 378 -16.75 20.00 -4.48
CA LEU A 378 -17.24 19.72 -3.14
C LEU A 378 -18.53 20.49 -2.81
N ASN A 379 -18.59 21.76 -3.24
CA ASN A 379 -19.78 22.59 -3.05
C ASN A 379 -21.00 22.14 -3.86
N ARG A 380 -20.83 21.27 -4.87
CA ARG A 380 -21.91 20.76 -5.74
C ARG A 380 -22.42 19.39 -5.31
N VAL A 381 -21.67 18.64 -4.50
CA VAL A 381 -22.06 17.29 -4.08
C VAL A 381 -22.95 17.34 -2.82
N THR A 382 -24.03 16.58 -2.83
CA THR A 382 -24.82 16.29 -1.63
C THR A 382 -24.02 15.33 -0.73
N PHE A 383 -23.61 15.81 0.45
CA PHE A 383 -22.92 15.01 1.48
C PHE A 383 -23.92 14.07 2.15
N ASP A 384 -24.31 13.04 1.43
CA ASP A 384 -25.06 11.91 1.95
C ASP A 384 -24.28 10.68 1.47
N GLN A 385 -23.83 9.84 2.40
CA GLN A 385 -23.02 8.61 2.23
C GLN A 385 -21.50 8.66 2.53
N GLU A 386 -21.09 7.59 3.20
CA GLU A 386 -19.83 7.26 3.89
C GLU A 386 -18.54 7.44 3.07
N ARG A 387 -18.63 7.55 1.74
CA ARG A 387 -17.45 7.54 0.84
C ARG A 387 -16.84 8.93 0.60
N ILE A 388 -17.64 10.00 0.68
CA ILE A 388 -17.17 11.39 0.58
C ILE A 388 -16.49 11.82 1.89
N GLY A 389 -16.90 11.22 3.01
CA GLY A 389 -16.32 11.41 4.33
C GLY A 389 -14.81 11.21 4.31
N VAL A 390 -14.31 10.03 3.94
CA VAL A 390 -12.87 9.69 4.01
C VAL A 390 -11.99 10.49 3.05
N VAL A 391 -12.48 10.80 1.84
CA VAL A 391 -11.73 11.57 0.83
C VAL A 391 -11.68 13.06 1.19
N PHE A 392 -12.81 13.66 1.56
CA PHE A 392 -12.84 15.03 2.07
C PHE A 392 -12.08 15.13 3.40
N GLU A 393 -12.18 14.14 4.27
CA GLU A 393 -11.47 14.07 5.55
C GLU A 393 -9.96 14.08 5.38
N THR A 394 -9.46 13.15 4.57
CA THR A 394 -8.03 12.98 4.31
C THR A 394 -7.50 14.23 3.63
N LEU A 395 -8.18 14.74 2.59
CA LEU A 395 -7.76 15.94 1.84
C LEU A 395 -7.91 17.23 2.63
N TRP A 396 -9.05 17.44 3.31
CA TRP A 396 -9.28 18.60 4.16
C TRP A 396 -8.23 18.61 5.26
N ARG A 397 -8.05 17.55 6.05
CA ARG A 397 -7.12 17.56 7.20
C ARG A 397 -5.65 17.63 6.81
N ALA A 398 -5.29 16.99 5.70
CA ALA A 398 -3.99 17.08 5.08
C ALA A 398 -3.65 18.50 4.62
N VAL A 399 -4.60 19.16 3.96
CA VAL A 399 -4.46 20.49 3.42
C VAL A 399 -4.63 21.53 4.53
N VAL A 400 -5.55 21.39 5.47
CA VAL A 400 -5.95 22.38 6.50
C VAL A 400 -5.19 22.22 7.82
N GLY A 401 -4.93 21.00 8.27
CA GLY A 401 -4.30 20.73 9.58
C GLY A 401 -2.80 21.02 9.65
N ARG A 402 -2.11 21.15 8.51
CA ARG A 402 -0.64 21.35 8.45
C ARG A 402 -0.16 22.74 8.08
N GLY A 403 -1.01 23.63 7.62
CA GLY A 403 -0.53 24.91 7.10
C GLY A 403 -1.18 26.11 7.77
N PRO A 404 -0.75 27.32 7.40
CA PRO A 404 -1.10 28.55 8.11
C PRO A 404 -2.60 28.67 8.30
N LYS A 405 -3.01 28.97 9.54
CA LYS A 405 -4.41 29.14 9.95
C LYS A 405 -5.16 30.07 9.01
N ASP A 406 -4.55 31.19 8.63
CA ASP A 406 -5.19 32.17 7.74
C ASP A 406 -5.55 31.59 6.36
N ALA A 407 -4.67 30.75 5.80
CA ALA A 407 -4.92 30.10 4.51
C ALA A 407 -5.95 28.97 4.62
N THR A 408 -5.95 28.27 5.75
CA THR A 408 -6.99 27.30 6.10
C THR A 408 -8.36 27.96 6.22
N ASP A 409 -8.45 29.05 6.99
CA ASP A 409 -9.68 29.80 7.23
C ASP A 409 -10.21 30.41 5.93
N ALA A 410 -9.32 30.92 5.07
CA ALA A 410 -9.67 31.41 3.74
C ALA A 410 -10.23 30.30 2.83
N MET A 411 -9.72 29.07 2.92
CA MET A 411 -10.27 27.93 2.17
C MET A 411 -11.63 27.49 2.71
N ALA A 412 -11.81 27.49 4.04
CA ALA A 412 -13.07 27.17 4.71
C ALA A 412 -14.17 28.16 4.37
N ALA A 413 -13.84 29.44 4.28
CA ALA A 413 -14.78 30.49 3.88
C ALA A 413 -15.35 30.31 2.46
N ARG A 414 -14.67 29.56 1.59
CA ARG A 414 -15.13 29.26 0.22
C ARG A 414 -16.08 28.07 0.15
N ILE A 415 -16.30 27.34 1.25
CA ILE A 415 -17.20 26.19 1.30
C ILE A 415 -18.62 26.65 1.62
N THR A 416 -19.54 26.41 0.69
CA THR A 416 -20.94 26.83 0.78
C THR A 416 -21.90 25.68 1.08
N SER A 417 -21.51 24.43 0.84
CA SER A 417 -22.35 23.25 1.08
C SER A 417 -22.63 23.04 2.58
N GLU A 418 -23.90 22.89 2.96
CA GLU A 418 -24.30 22.69 4.36
C GLU A 418 -23.77 21.38 4.95
N GLY A 419 -23.75 20.30 4.17
CA GLY A 419 -23.20 19.02 4.63
C GLY A 419 -21.67 19.07 4.79
N ALA A 420 -20.97 19.79 3.92
CA ALA A 420 -19.54 20.06 4.08
C ALA A 420 -19.24 20.86 5.35
N LYS A 421 -20.03 21.91 5.62
CA LYS A 421 -19.90 22.74 6.84
C LYS A 421 -20.14 21.91 8.10
N ALA A 422 -21.19 21.08 8.12
CA ALA A 422 -21.50 20.20 9.24
C ALA A 422 -20.36 19.22 9.52
N TYR A 423 -19.78 18.63 8.47
CA TYR A 423 -18.63 17.75 8.59
C TYR A 423 -17.38 18.48 9.11
N ILE A 424 -17.06 19.68 8.60
CA ILE A 424 -15.94 20.51 9.12
C ILE A 424 -16.13 20.79 10.61
N ALA A 425 -17.35 21.11 11.05
CA ALA A 425 -17.65 21.32 12.45
C ALA A 425 -17.41 20.05 13.29
N ARG A 426 -17.80 18.86 12.80
CA ARG A 426 -17.49 17.58 13.44
C ARG A 426 -15.97 17.38 13.56
N VAL A 427 -15.20 17.65 12.50
CA VAL A 427 -13.74 17.55 12.54
C VAL A 427 -13.14 18.49 13.58
N ALA A 428 -13.58 19.75 13.64
CA ALA A 428 -13.08 20.70 14.62
C ALA A 428 -13.37 20.26 16.07
N ALA A 429 -14.54 19.67 16.32
CA ALA A 429 -14.88 19.10 17.63
C ALA A 429 -13.96 17.92 17.99
N LEU A 430 -13.66 17.04 17.02
CA LEU A 430 -12.72 15.93 17.22
C LEU A 430 -11.27 16.41 17.40
N GLU A 431 -10.86 17.50 16.75
CA GLU A 431 -9.55 18.11 16.99
C GLU A 431 -9.40 18.57 18.44
N GLN A 432 -10.43 19.24 18.95
CA GLN A 432 -10.48 19.69 20.33
C GLN A 432 -10.42 18.51 21.30
N ARG A 433 -11.22 17.47 21.04
CA ARG A 433 -11.23 16.23 21.84
C ARG A 433 -9.88 15.52 21.82
N MET A 434 -9.23 15.43 20.66
CA MET A 434 -7.89 14.87 20.50
C MET A 434 -6.86 15.61 21.38
N ARG A 435 -6.88 16.96 21.39
CA ARG A 435 -5.99 17.77 22.22
C ARG A 435 -6.25 17.58 23.72
N GLU A 436 -7.50 17.44 24.12
CA GLU A 436 -7.88 17.15 25.50
C GLU A 436 -7.36 15.78 25.96
N ILE A 437 -7.54 14.74 25.12
CA ILE A 437 -7.00 13.40 25.36
C ILE A 437 -5.48 13.45 25.50
N ALA A 438 -4.79 14.15 24.59
CA ALA A 438 -3.34 14.29 24.60
C ALA A 438 -2.81 15.11 25.79
N ALA A 439 -3.66 15.93 26.41
CA ALA A 439 -3.38 16.63 27.66
C ALA A 439 -3.67 15.79 28.91
N GLY A 440 -4.21 14.57 28.75
CA GLY A 440 -4.53 13.66 29.84
C GLY A 440 -5.94 13.82 30.42
N ASN A 441 -6.82 14.58 29.78
CA ASN A 441 -8.20 14.74 30.22
C ASN A 441 -9.01 13.48 29.87
N LYS A 442 -9.69 12.91 30.87
CA LYS A 442 -10.52 11.71 30.71
C LYS A 442 -11.97 12.12 30.42
N GLY A 443 -12.31 12.18 29.13
CA GLY A 443 -13.69 12.30 28.66
C GLY A 443 -14.35 10.92 28.43
N GLU A 444 -15.54 10.94 27.82
CA GLU A 444 -16.15 9.74 27.25
C GLU A 444 -15.23 9.11 26.21
N GLU A 445 -15.29 7.79 26.07
CA GLU A 445 -14.47 7.06 25.10
C GLU A 445 -14.95 7.36 23.67
N PRO A 446 -14.05 7.75 22.76
CA PRO A 446 -14.36 7.88 21.34
C PRO A 446 -14.78 6.54 20.74
N ALA A 447 -15.66 6.58 19.75
CA ALA A 447 -15.96 5.42 18.92
C ALA A 447 -14.77 5.04 18.02
N ASP A 448 -14.73 3.82 17.49
CA ASP A 448 -13.62 3.33 16.66
C ASP A 448 -13.39 4.18 15.41
N ASP A 449 -14.48 4.67 14.79
CA ASP A 449 -14.38 5.62 13.68
C ASP A 449 -13.75 6.93 14.15
N GLU A 450 -14.20 7.50 15.28
CA GLU A 450 -13.62 8.72 15.85
C GLU A 450 -12.13 8.56 16.20
N TRP A 451 -11.69 7.37 16.62
CA TRP A 451 -10.28 7.08 16.89
C TRP A 451 -9.43 7.10 15.63
N ALA A 452 -9.87 6.43 14.56
CA ALA A 452 -9.17 6.43 13.27
C ALA A 452 -9.04 7.86 12.74
N ILE A 453 -10.16 8.58 12.76
CA ILE A 453 -10.30 9.98 12.40
C ILE A 453 -9.30 10.85 13.22
N MET A 454 -9.25 10.74 14.55
CA MET A 454 -8.32 11.53 15.37
C MET A 454 -6.85 11.14 15.17
N LEU A 455 -6.55 9.87 14.95
CA LEU A 455 -5.18 9.43 14.67
C LEU A 455 -4.67 10.03 13.36
N ASP A 456 -5.51 10.05 12.32
CA ASP A 456 -5.18 10.68 11.05
C ASP A 456 -4.97 12.19 11.19
N MET A 457 -5.75 12.86 12.04
CA MET A 457 -5.52 14.27 12.40
C MET A 457 -4.19 14.48 13.11
N ALA A 458 -3.82 13.59 14.03
CA ALA A 458 -2.54 13.67 14.71
C ALA A 458 -1.38 13.46 13.74
N VAL A 459 -1.46 12.43 12.87
CA VAL A 459 -0.49 12.17 11.80
C VAL A 459 -0.38 13.37 10.86
N ALA A 460 -1.52 13.96 10.52
CA ALA A 460 -1.59 15.20 9.77
C ALA A 460 -0.93 16.35 10.55
N SER A 461 -1.12 16.57 11.84
CA SER A 461 -0.41 17.67 12.54
C SER A 461 1.12 17.58 12.41
N GLY A 462 1.62 16.34 12.35
CA GLY A 462 3.03 16.05 12.33
C GLY A 462 3.79 16.32 13.61
N ASP A 463 3.07 16.59 14.69
CA ASP A 463 3.57 16.50 16.05
C ASP A 463 3.61 15.02 16.45
N SER A 464 4.83 14.47 16.52
CA SER A 464 5.04 13.08 16.90
C SER A 464 4.62 12.80 18.35
N ALA A 465 4.71 13.78 19.24
CA ALA A 465 4.27 13.63 20.62
C ALA A 465 2.74 13.56 20.71
N LEU A 466 2.03 14.42 19.97
CA LEU A 466 0.57 14.36 19.87
C LEU A 466 0.10 13.00 19.34
N MET A 467 0.67 12.57 18.20
CA MET A 467 0.43 11.25 17.60
C MET A 467 0.58 10.11 18.61
N THR A 468 1.72 10.08 19.31
CA THR A 468 2.05 8.98 20.23
C THR A 468 1.15 8.99 21.46
N ARG A 469 0.76 10.17 21.98
CA ARG A 469 -0.16 10.27 23.12
C ARG A 469 -1.59 9.87 22.77
N VAL A 470 -2.05 10.21 21.57
CA VAL A 470 -3.38 9.77 21.08
C VAL A 470 -3.41 8.25 20.93
N ALA A 471 -2.38 7.65 20.31
CA ALA A 471 -2.25 6.21 20.22
C ALA A 471 -2.24 5.55 21.62
N ALA A 472 -1.48 6.11 22.57
CA ALA A 472 -1.40 5.59 23.93
C ALA A 472 -2.72 5.61 24.71
N ALA A 473 -3.66 6.50 24.35
CA ALA A 473 -4.95 6.62 25.01
C ALA A 473 -5.96 5.54 24.58
N MET A 474 -5.72 4.82 23.48
CA MET A 474 -6.60 3.76 22.98
C MET A 474 -6.61 2.57 23.93
N LYS A 475 -7.79 2.09 24.35
CA LYS A 475 -7.87 0.96 25.29
C LYS A 475 -7.67 -0.39 24.62
N ASP A 476 -8.19 -0.59 23.41
CA ASP A 476 -8.01 -1.85 22.69
C ASP A 476 -6.52 -2.08 22.35
N PRO A 477 -5.92 -3.21 22.78
CA PRO A 477 -4.50 -3.49 22.52
C PRO A 477 -4.15 -3.61 21.03
N GLY A 478 -5.05 -4.17 20.21
CA GLY A 478 -4.85 -4.35 18.78
C GLY A 478 -4.88 -3.03 18.01
N LEU A 479 -5.89 -2.20 18.29
CA LEU A 479 -6.02 -0.85 17.76
C LEU A 479 -4.84 0.02 18.19
N ARG A 480 -4.45 -0.03 19.47
CA ARG A 480 -3.31 0.71 20.00
C ARG A 480 -1.98 0.30 19.36
N SER A 481 -1.74 -1.00 19.20
CA SER A 481 -0.56 -1.51 18.49
C SER A 481 -0.52 -0.99 17.05
N THR A 482 -1.65 -1.11 16.34
CA THR A 482 -1.82 -0.62 14.96
C THR A 482 -1.55 0.89 14.86
N ALA A 483 -2.06 1.67 15.82
CA ALA A 483 -1.80 3.09 15.90
C ALA A 483 -0.32 3.40 16.08
N PHE A 484 0.38 2.73 16.99
CA PHE A 484 1.83 2.91 17.16
C PHE A 484 2.64 2.47 15.94
N VAL A 485 2.21 1.44 15.20
CA VAL A 485 2.80 1.08 13.91
C VAL A 485 2.66 2.23 12.92
N GLN A 486 1.48 2.83 12.79
CA GLN A 486 1.24 3.98 11.90
C GLN A 486 2.10 5.19 12.29
N VAL A 487 2.20 5.49 13.60
CA VAL A 487 3.07 6.54 14.14
C VAL A 487 4.53 6.29 13.75
N THR A 488 5.02 5.07 13.98
CA THR A 488 6.40 4.67 13.66
C THR A 488 6.71 4.83 12.18
N LYS A 489 5.82 4.31 11.30
CA LYS A 489 5.95 4.45 9.85
C LYS A 489 6.01 5.91 9.43
N ASN A 490 5.12 6.75 9.96
CA ASN A 490 5.10 8.18 9.64
C ASN A 490 6.41 8.87 10.02
N MET A 491 7.00 8.50 11.16
CA MET A 491 8.26 9.08 11.62
C MET A 491 9.46 8.62 10.80
N TRP A 492 9.54 7.34 10.41
CA TRP A 492 10.55 6.84 9.48
C TRP A 492 10.46 7.52 8.12
N GLU A 493 9.25 7.60 7.56
CA GLU A 493 9.00 8.23 6.26
C GLU A 493 9.42 9.70 6.26
N ARG A 494 9.39 10.39 7.40
CA ARG A 494 9.86 11.77 7.55
C ARG A 494 11.36 11.87 7.74
N ALA A 495 11.95 11.01 8.58
CA ALA A 495 13.39 11.01 8.83
C ALA A 495 14.20 10.67 7.56
N ALA A 496 13.61 9.93 6.64
CA ALA A 496 14.19 9.62 5.33
C ALA A 496 14.13 10.79 4.32
N ARG A 497 13.44 11.90 4.64
CA ARG A 497 13.35 13.12 3.82
C ARG A 497 14.32 14.16 4.31
#